data_AF-A0A947HMP6-F1
#
_entry.id   AF-A0A947HMP6-F1
#
_cell.length_a   1.000
_cell.length_b   1.000
_cell.length_c   1.000
_cell.angle_alpha   90.00
_cell.angle_beta   90.00
_cell.angle_gamma   90.00
#
_symmetry.space_group_name_H-M   'P 1'
#
loop_
_entity.id
_entity.type
_entity.pdbx_description
1 polymer ?
#
loop_
_entity_poly.entity_id
_entity_poly.type
_entity_poly.pdbx_seq_one_letter_code
_entity_poly.pdbx_strand_id
1 'polypeptide(L)'
;MRVAATLAVLAALELTTSVGCASDDRATPEIAVDAATIDVASEPDTSPTADVPVDDAAAPPEDIPVAEDVPAVEPVPGGVETASIVHSFGTLSLKPYQETQPCVAWTLNNDQPLYVQSVTLANDGAYHHSNWFVVPEDLFPGADGFFKCSDRNVQEIAAAIEGTVIFAQSTQSLDEVQRLPDGVVIKVPPHHKIIATTHLLNLSSEGKDTELRMGLDIIHPMRVKDITVPFRLTYFDLRIDPSAESHFTGHCDLKTEYEKSAGIPFDMQLYYVTPHYHYLGNYFEVSIRGGPRDGEVLHTVERFDGEAHGRSFDPPVNLAGATGLSFTCGYLNPTLAEVGWGIGDQEMCVMLGLASSKVMMDAQVPAYTEKVGMNGEIILKEGPCVALAIPKNASQSPPTQDELDAVLYVPTSNETDIGVVPVKPCVDTPADAIAKTPATLSAVRDTIFKPACSYTACHGGPKPAAGLSLDAADLHAELMGHAVAANTDLPLVAPGSPDGSWLYHLLSKCEPVDQTGAPVYAMPRNAPVLMDPELIARVRDWIEAGAQND
;
A
#
# COMPACT_ATOMS: atom_id res chain seq x y z
N MET A 1 32.12 10.29 -4.44
CA MET A 1 32.47 11.10 -3.24
C MET A 1 31.36 12.06 -2.80
N ARG A 2 30.55 12.65 -3.71
CA ARG A 2 29.36 13.45 -3.32
C ARG A 2 28.14 12.63 -2.86
N VAL A 3 27.96 11.40 -3.37
CA VAL A 3 26.85 10.49 -2.98
C VAL A 3 26.96 10.03 -1.52
N ALA A 4 28.18 9.79 -1.02
CA ALA A 4 28.41 9.39 0.37
C ALA A 4 28.09 10.51 1.40
N ALA A 5 28.18 11.78 0.99
CA ALA A 5 27.85 12.91 1.86
C ALA A 5 26.33 13.11 2.00
N THR A 6 25.55 12.79 0.95
CA THR A 6 24.08 12.83 1.00
C THR A 6 23.52 11.67 1.83
N LEU A 7 24.10 10.45 1.70
CA LEU A 7 23.73 9.31 2.57
C LEU A 7 23.99 9.60 4.06
N ALA A 8 25.06 10.32 4.39
CA ALA A 8 25.40 10.63 5.79
C ALA A 8 24.41 11.61 6.44
N VAL A 9 23.77 12.49 5.66
CA VAL A 9 22.74 13.43 6.15
C VAL A 9 21.39 12.74 6.32
N LEU A 10 21.01 11.82 5.43
CA LEU A 10 19.79 11.00 5.60
C LEU A 10 19.91 9.99 6.74
N ALA A 11 21.05 9.30 6.88
CA ALA A 11 21.27 8.36 7.98
C ALA A 11 21.29 9.06 9.36
N ALA A 12 21.74 10.33 9.42
CA ALA A 12 21.72 11.11 10.66
C ALA A 12 20.29 11.50 11.11
N LEU A 13 19.30 11.50 10.21
CA LEU A 13 17.89 11.69 10.56
C LEU A 13 17.20 10.39 11.02
N GLU A 14 17.64 9.22 10.54
CA GLU A 14 17.13 7.91 10.99
C GLU A 14 17.73 7.47 12.34
N LEU A 15 18.97 7.87 12.65
CA LEU A 15 19.63 7.48 13.91
C LEU A 15 19.09 8.16 15.18
N THR A 16 18.23 9.19 15.06
CA THR A 16 17.61 9.84 16.22
C THR A 16 16.31 9.17 16.68
N THR A 17 15.82 8.13 15.99
CA THR A 17 14.58 7.42 16.34
C THR A 17 14.78 5.98 16.80
N SER A 18 16.01 5.46 16.81
CA SER A 18 16.31 4.13 17.38
C SER A 18 16.82 4.20 18.82
N VAL A 19 15.93 4.40 19.79
CA VAL A 19 16.22 4.09 21.21
C VAL A 19 15.21 3.09 21.72
N GLY A 20 15.64 1.83 21.78
CA GLY A 20 14.95 0.77 22.48
C GLY A 20 14.98 0.97 24.00
N CYS A 21 13.94 0.46 24.66
CA CYS A 21 13.64 0.55 26.09
C CYS A 21 14.84 0.37 27.04
N ALA A 22 15.06 1.35 27.93
CA ALA A 22 15.61 1.15 29.28
C ALA A 22 15.11 2.26 30.22
N SER A 23 14.75 1.84 31.44
CA SER A 23 14.12 2.59 32.55
C SER A 23 14.96 3.71 33.18
N ASP A 24 14.26 4.73 33.71
CA ASP A 24 14.61 5.69 34.79
C ASP A 24 15.97 6.43 34.74
N ASP A 25 15.96 7.76 34.55
CA ASP A 25 15.98 8.77 35.64
C ASP A 25 16.26 10.19 35.08
N ARG A 26 15.66 11.19 35.71
CA ARG A 26 15.74 12.62 35.35
C ARG A 26 17.16 13.20 35.42
N ALA A 27 17.61 13.87 34.36
CA ALA A 27 18.41 15.10 34.42
C ALA A 27 18.51 15.78 33.04
N THR A 28 17.95 16.98 32.90
CA THR A 28 18.21 17.89 31.77
C THR A 28 19.52 18.66 31.97
N PRO A 29 20.27 18.92 30.89
CA PRO A 29 20.96 20.19 30.77
C PRO A 29 20.62 20.91 29.47
N GLU A 30 20.35 22.21 29.60
CA GLU A 30 20.20 23.21 28.55
C GLU A 30 21.45 23.29 27.67
N ILE A 31 21.25 23.41 26.35
CA ILE A 31 22.26 23.99 25.45
C ILE A 31 21.57 25.08 24.62
N ALA A 32 21.93 26.31 24.93
CA ALA A 32 21.63 27.50 24.16
C ALA A 32 22.43 27.49 22.85
N VAL A 33 21.79 27.88 21.74
CA VAL A 33 22.49 28.22 20.50
C VAL A 33 22.05 29.61 20.05
N ASP A 34 23.07 30.45 19.95
CA ASP A 34 23.09 31.87 19.61
C ASP A 34 22.55 32.12 18.18
N ALA A 35 21.63 33.08 18.06
CA ALA A 35 21.11 33.55 16.77
C ALA A 35 21.92 34.75 16.30
N ALA A 36 22.71 34.56 15.23
CA ALA A 36 23.34 35.66 14.50
C ALA A 36 22.43 36.10 13.34
N THR A 37 22.03 37.35 13.41
CA THR A 37 21.22 38.12 12.47
C THR A 37 21.98 38.44 11.18
N ILE A 38 21.27 38.42 10.03
CA ILE A 38 21.60 39.22 8.86
C ILE A 38 20.33 39.92 8.36
N ASP A 39 20.31 41.23 8.53
CA ASP A 39 19.42 42.21 7.92
C ASP A 39 19.61 42.25 6.40
N VAL A 40 18.51 42.28 5.64
CA VAL A 40 18.41 43.11 4.43
C VAL A 40 16.99 43.67 4.33
N ALA A 41 16.88 44.99 4.55
CA ALA A 41 15.71 45.79 4.24
C ALA A 41 15.77 46.34 2.81
N SER A 42 14.65 46.34 2.09
CA SER A 42 13.99 47.55 1.52
C SER A 42 13.08 47.20 0.33
N GLU A 43 11.79 47.55 0.47
CA GLU A 43 10.72 47.59 -0.54
C GLU A 43 10.85 48.81 -1.51
N PRO A 44 9.80 49.23 -2.25
CA PRO A 44 9.24 48.66 -3.49
C PRO A 44 9.21 49.72 -4.62
N ASP A 45 8.89 49.35 -5.88
CA ASP A 45 8.31 50.36 -6.79
C ASP A 45 7.47 49.79 -7.95
N THR A 46 6.60 50.67 -8.37
CA THR A 46 5.32 50.66 -9.07
C THR A 46 5.31 50.38 -10.57
N SER A 47 4.16 49.91 -11.07
CA SER A 47 3.76 49.92 -12.49
C SER A 47 3.50 51.36 -12.99
N PRO A 48 3.43 51.59 -14.31
CA PRO A 48 2.08 51.72 -14.90
C PRO A 48 1.90 51.20 -16.34
N THR A 49 0.60 51.11 -16.66
CA THR A 49 -0.17 50.74 -17.85
C THR A 49 0.18 51.40 -19.19
N ALA A 50 -0.09 50.69 -20.30
CA ALA A 50 -0.52 51.29 -21.57
C ALA A 50 -1.41 50.34 -22.39
N ASP A 51 -2.60 50.82 -22.76
CA ASP A 51 -3.58 50.24 -23.69
C ASP A 51 -3.11 50.28 -25.15
N VAL A 52 -3.49 49.28 -25.95
CA VAL A 52 -3.56 49.33 -27.43
C VAL A 52 -4.81 48.57 -27.91
N PRO A 53 -5.55 49.07 -28.93
CA PRO A 53 -6.95 48.69 -29.19
C PRO A 53 -7.14 47.49 -30.13
N VAL A 54 -8.38 47.00 -30.10
CA VAL A 54 -8.98 45.91 -30.90
C VAL A 54 -9.16 46.34 -32.37
N ASP A 55 -8.78 45.50 -33.32
CA ASP A 55 -9.56 45.36 -34.57
C ASP A 55 -9.40 44.00 -35.27
N ASP A 56 -10.55 43.52 -35.73
CA ASP A 56 -10.96 42.58 -36.78
C ASP A 56 -10.27 41.23 -37.10
N ALA A 57 -11.19 40.24 -37.08
CA ALA A 57 -11.24 38.95 -37.74
C ALA A 57 -10.32 38.71 -38.96
N ALA A 58 -9.50 37.66 -38.86
CA ALA A 58 -8.92 36.95 -39.99
C ALA A 58 -9.12 35.44 -39.82
N ALA A 59 -9.55 34.80 -40.90
CA ALA A 59 -9.80 33.35 -41.04
C ALA A 59 -8.52 32.51 -40.77
N PRO A 60 -8.65 31.23 -40.37
CA PRO A 60 -7.48 30.41 -40.05
C PRO A 60 -6.72 30.05 -41.33
N PRO A 61 -5.38 30.05 -41.31
CA PRO A 61 -4.60 29.43 -42.38
C PRO A 61 -4.66 27.90 -42.25
N GLU A 62 -4.94 27.26 -43.37
CA GLU A 62 -4.77 25.82 -43.60
C GLU A 62 -3.29 25.41 -43.51
N ASP A 63 -3.08 24.12 -43.23
CA ASP A 63 -1.82 23.35 -43.27
C ASP A 63 -0.86 23.47 -42.07
N ILE A 64 -1.17 22.70 -41.02
CA ILE A 64 -0.17 22.12 -40.10
C ILE A 64 0.35 20.83 -40.74
N PRO A 65 1.67 20.60 -40.87
CA PRO A 65 2.18 19.32 -41.33
C PRO A 65 1.82 18.24 -40.31
N VAL A 66 1.09 17.23 -40.78
CA VAL A 66 0.81 15.99 -40.05
C VAL A 66 2.14 15.36 -39.64
N ALA A 67 2.24 14.97 -38.37
CA ALA A 67 3.36 14.21 -37.84
C ALA A 67 3.62 13.00 -38.76
N GLU A 68 4.85 12.87 -39.26
CA GLU A 68 5.27 11.70 -40.04
C GLU A 68 5.06 10.45 -39.19
N ASP A 69 4.40 9.45 -39.80
CA ASP A 69 4.21 8.12 -39.27
C ASP A 69 5.52 7.56 -38.70
N VAL A 70 5.54 7.35 -37.39
CA VAL A 70 6.53 6.44 -36.78
C VAL A 70 6.23 5.07 -37.37
N PRO A 71 7.16 4.41 -38.07
CA PRO A 71 6.89 3.11 -38.65
C PRO A 71 6.53 2.14 -37.53
N ALA A 72 5.40 1.45 -37.70
CA ALA A 72 5.04 0.33 -36.84
C ALA A 72 6.21 -0.66 -36.87
N VAL A 73 6.83 -0.90 -35.72
CA VAL A 73 7.83 -1.96 -35.57
C VAL A 73 7.11 -3.27 -35.92
N GLU A 74 7.53 -3.91 -37.01
CA GLU A 74 6.97 -5.21 -37.36
C GLU A 74 7.20 -6.17 -36.18
N PRO A 75 6.18 -6.93 -35.74
CA PRO A 75 6.33 -7.85 -34.64
C PRO A 75 7.48 -8.82 -34.92
N VAL A 76 8.39 -8.98 -33.95
CA VAL A 76 9.50 -9.94 -34.05
C VAL A 76 8.91 -11.32 -34.34
N PRO A 77 9.25 -11.98 -35.47
CA PRO A 77 8.60 -13.22 -35.86
C PRO A 77 8.81 -14.34 -34.82
N GLY A 78 7.75 -14.73 -34.12
CA GLY A 78 7.65 -16.02 -33.42
C GLY A 78 7.77 -16.05 -31.89
N GLY A 79 7.78 -14.91 -31.20
CA GLY A 79 7.80 -14.84 -29.72
C GLY A 79 6.43 -14.56 -29.10
N VAL A 80 6.23 -14.93 -27.82
CA VAL A 80 5.11 -14.42 -27.01
C VAL A 80 5.41 -12.97 -26.62
N GLU A 81 4.37 -12.13 -26.53
CA GLU A 81 4.52 -10.71 -26.16
C GLU A 81 4.32 -10.42 -24.67
N THR A 82 3.80 -11.40 -23.93
CA THR A 82 3.57 -11.32 -22.49
C THR A 82 3.89 -12.65 -21.84
N ALA A 83 4.31 -12.62 -20.58
CA ALA A 83 4.48 -13.80 -19.74
C ALA A 83 4.22 -13.45 -18.27
N SER A 84 3.97 -14.46 -17.45
CA SER A 84 3.84 -14.30 -16.01
C SER A 84 4.89 -15.14 -15.30
N ILE A 85 5.55 -14.56 -14.30
CA ILE A 85 6.50 -15.25 -13.43
C ILE A 85 5.90 -15.24 -12.03
N VAL A 86 5.94 -16.37 -11.35
CA VAL A 86 5.35 -16.52 -10.01
C VAL A 86 6.40 -17.06 -9.08
N HIS A 87 6.41 -16.59 -7.84
CA HIS A 87 7.29 -17.08 -6.80
C HIS A 87 6.53 -17.28 -5.49
N SER A 88 6.81 -18.40 -4.82
CA SER A 88 6.44 -18.59 -3.41
C SER A 88 7.65 -18.29 -2.53
N PHE A 89 7.45 -17.41 -1.55
CA PHE A 89 8.47 -17.10 -0.55
C PHE A 89 8.55 -18.16 0.57
N GLY A 90 7.69 -19.18 0.51
CA GLY A 90 7.53 -20.21 1.53
C GLY A 90 6.65 -19.78 2.70
N THR A 91 6.52 -20.69 3.66
CA THR A 91 5.64 -20.54 4.83
C THR A 91 6.42 -20.05 6.05
N LEU A 92 5.84 -19.09 6.77
CA LEU A 92 6.27 -18.66 8.10
C LEU A 92 5.27 -19.09 9.17
N SER A 93 5.80 -19.57 10.30
CA SER A 93 5.01 -19.90 11.48
C SER A 93 5.08 -18.77 12.52
N LEU A 94 3.92 -18.31 12.95
CA LEU A 94 3.75 -17.31 14.01
C LEU A 94 3.17 -17.98 15.25
N LYS A 95 3.73 -17.66 16.41
CA LYS A 95 3.17 -18.00 17.73
C LYS A 95 1.89 -17.20 17.98
N PRO A 96 1.05 -17.63 18.95
CA PRO A 96 -0.05 -16.80 19.44
C PRO A 96 0.41 -15.38 19.76
N TYR A 97 -0.37 -14.38 19.34
CA TYR A 97 -0.11 -12.96 19.61
C TYR A 97 1.27 -12.44 19.18
N GLN A 98 1.93 -13.12 18.23
CA GLN A 98 3.25 -12.72 17.76
C GLN A 98 3.14 -11.62 16.72
N GLU A 99 3.96 -10.58 16.90
CA GLU A 99 4.30 -9.58 15.89
C GLU A 99 5.77 -9.76 15.49
N THR A 100 6.08 -9.65 14.21
CA THR A 100 7.47 -9.78 13.71
C THR A 100 7.66 -9.06 12.38
N GLN A 101 8.90 -8.63 12.11
CA GLN A 101 9.23 -7.84 10.91
C GLN A 101 10.46 -8.39 10.17
N PRO A 102 10.38 -9.58 9.56
CA PRO A 102 11.47 -10.11 8.76
C PRO A 102 11.58 -9.36 7.43
N CYS A 103 12.77 -9.39 6.86
CA CYS A 103 12.96 -9.13 5.45
C CYS A 103 12.89 -10.44 4.66
N VAL A 104 12.58 -10.34 3.38
CA VAL A 104 12.54 -11.48 2.47
C VAL A 104 13.19 -11.10 1.14
N ALA A 105 13.86 -12.06 0.49
CA ALA A 105 14.50 -11.84 -0.80
C ALA A 105 14.20 -12.98 -1.79
N TRP A 106 14.10 -12.61 -3.07
CA TRP A 106 13.95 -13.49 -4.23
C TRP A 106 14.86 -13.01 -5.37
N THR A 107 15.87 -13.79 -5.69
CA THR A 107 16.78 -13.56 -6.82
C THR A 107 16.09 -13.99 -8.11
N LEU A 108 15.96 -13.06 -9.06
CA LEU A 108 15.18 -13.27 -10.28
C LEU A 108 15.90 -14.13 -11.32
N ASN A 109 17.22 -14.34 -11.15
CA ASN A 109 18.08 -15.06 -12.09
C ASN A 109 17.93 -14.53 -13.53
N ASN A 110 17.87 -13.19 -13.66
CA ASN A 110 17.61 -12.54 -14.93
C ASN A 110 18.91 -12.02 -15.57
N ASP A 111 19.31 -12.62 -16.69
CA ASP A 111 20.45 -12.15 -17.48
C ASP A 111 20.10 -10.96 -18.40
N GLN A 112 18.80 -10.68 -18.56
CA GLN A 112 18.27 -9.55 -19.33
C GLN A 112 17.25 -8.77 -18.50
N PRO A 113 16.94 -7.51 -18.88
CA PRO A 113 15.95 -6.73 -18.16
C PRO A 113 14.55 -7.31 -18.29
N LEU A 114 13.72 -7.12 -17.25
CA LEU A 114 12.29 -7.42 -17.26
C LEU A 114 11.48 -6.12 -17.25
N TYR A 115 10.32 -6.14 -17.89
CA TYR A 115 9.41 -5.00 -17.99
C TYR A 115 8.05 -5.40 -17.40
N VAL A 116 7.89 -5.11 -16.12
CA VAL A 116 6.75 -5.56 -15.29
C VAL A 116 5.59 -4.58 -15.44
N GLN A 117 4.47 -5.03 -15.99
CA GLN A 117 3.25 -4.23 -16.13
C GLN A 117 2.29 -4.43 -14.94
N SER A 118 2.30 -5.62 -14.35
CA SER A 118 1.43 -5.94 -13.21
C SER A 118 2.19 -6.71 -12.15
N VAL A 119 1.87 -6.42 -10.89
CA VAL A 119 2.32 -7.20 -9.74
C VAL A 119 1.07 -7.68 -9.01
N THR A 120 1.01 -8.98 -8.72
CA THR A 120 0.00 -9.59 -7.85
C THR A 120 0.69 -10.07 -6.59
N LEU A 121 0.24 -9.64 -5.42
CA LEU A 121 0.70 -10.15 -4.14
C LEU A 121 -0.47 -10.78 -3.40
N ALA A 122 -0.32 -12.05 -3.00
CA ALA A 122 -1.32 -12.73 -2.19
C ALA A 122 -0.68 -13.44 -1.00
N ASN A 123 -1.41 -13.53 0.10
CA ASN A 123 -0.95 -14.19 1.32
C ASN A 123 -2.06 -14.95 2.04
N ASP A 124 -1.67 -15.89 2.89
CA ASP A 124 -2.61 -16.73 3.67
C ASP A 124 -3.02 -16.06 5.01
N GLY A 125 -2.76 -14.76 5.15
CA GLY A 125 -3.05 -13.92 6.31
C GLY A 125 -1.82 -13.56 7.14
N ALA A 126 -2.03 -12.77 8.19
CA ALA A 126 -1.01 -12.24 9.09
C ALA A 126 -0.03 -11.21 8.48
N TYR A 127 0.13 -11.10 7.16
CA TYR A 127 0.90 -9.99 6.57
C TYR A 127 0.13 -8.69 6.72
N HIS A 128 0.53 -7.87 7.70
CA HIS A 128 -0.10 -6.59 8.00
C HIS A 128 0.23 -5.56 6.91
N HIS A 129 1.47 -5.49 6.45
CA HIS A 129 1.86 -4.71 5.27
C HIS A 129 3.27 -5.13 4.84
N SER A 130 3.69 -4.69 3.66
CA SER A 130 5.03 -4.94 3.13
C SER A 130 5.41 -3.94 2.05
N ASN A 131 6.70 -3.60 1.98
CA ASN A 131 7.28 -2.70 0.97
C ASN A 131 8.30 -3.46 0.14
N TRP A 132 8.16 -3.42 -1.19
CA TRP A 132 8.91 -4.26 -2.10
C TRP A 132 9.76 -3.43 -3.05
N PHE A 133 11.01 -3.86 -3.18
CA PHE A 133 12.02 -3.18 -3.98
C PHE A 133 12.67 -4.17 -4.92
N VAL A 134 13.04 -3.68 -6.10
CA VAL A 134 13.96 -4.35 -7.01
C VAL A 134 15.32 -3.72 -6.78
N VAL A 135 16.33 -4.51 -6.47
CA VAL A 135 17.68 -4.03 -6.15
C VAL A 135 18.75 -4.85 -6.86
N PRO A 136 19.94 -4.29 -7.12
CA PRO A 136 21.09 -5.07 -7.53
C PRO A 136 21.34 -6.23 -6.55
N GLU A 137 21.71 -7.41 -7.06
CA GLU A 137 21.92 -8.60 -6.23
C GLU A 137 22.95 -8.40 -5.10
N ASP A 138 23.93 -7.53 -5.33
CA ASP A 138 25.04 -7.23 -4.42
C ASP A 138 24.76 -6.10 -3.41
N LEU A 139 23.63 -5.38 -3.51
CA LEU A 139 23.31 -4.28 -2.60
C LEU A 139 23.09 -4.76 -1.16
N PHE A 140 22.34 -5.85 -0.99
CA PHE A 140 22.08 -6.50 0.31
C PHE A 140 22.41 -7.99 0.23
N PRO A 141 23.70 -8.37 0.22
CA PRO A 141 24.12 -9.71 -0.17
C PRO A 141 23.65 -10.78 0.84
N GLY A 142 23.32 -11.96 0.32
CA GLY A 142 22.87 -13.12 1.12
C GLY A 142 21.90 -13.99 0.34
N ALA A 143 21.63 -15.19 0.87
CA ALA A 143 20.71 -16.14 0.26
C ALA A 143 19.26 -15.61 0.26
N ASP A 144 18.45 -16.13 -0.67
CA ASP A 144 17.00 -15.89 -0.73
C ASP A 144 16.25 -16.45 0.49
N GLY A 145 14.98 -16.07 0.61
CA GLY A 145 14.10 -16.43 1.72
C GLY A 145 14.07 -15.38 2.84
N PHE A 146 13.50 -15.74 3.98
CA PHE A 146 13.32 -14.83 5.12
C PHE A 146 14.57 -14.69 5.98
N PHE A 147 14.85 -13.47 6.42
CA PHE A 147 15.98 -13.13 7.30
C PHE A 147 15.66 -11.89 8.14
N LYS A 148 16.48 -11.62 9.17
CA LYS A 148 16.35 -10.36 9.92
C LYS A 148 16.91 -9.22 9.09
N CYS A 149 16.13 -8.17 8.86
CA CYS A 149 16.56 -7.01 8.07
C CYS A 149 17.90 -6.41 8.55
N SER A 150 18.10 -6.35 9.87
CA SER A 150 19.31 -5.82 10.49
C SER A 150 20.57 -6.62 10.18
N ASP A 151 20.45 -7.93 9.94
CA ASP A 151 21.61 -8.79 9.65
C ASP A 151 22.25 -8.45 8.30
N ARG A 152 21.50 -7.79 7.41
CA ARG A 152 21.96 -7.33 6.10
C ARG A 152 21.89 -5.81 5.93
N ASN A 153 21.62 -5.07 7.00
CA ASN A 153 21.44 -3.61 7.01
C ASN A 153 20.51 -3.11 5.89
N VAL A 154 19.37 -3.80 5.71
CA VAL A 154 18.38 -3.40 4.69
C VAL A 154 17.80 -2.05 5.04
N GLN A 155 17.83 -1.12 4.08
CA GLN A 155 17.26 0.22 4.20
C GLN A 155 16.38 0.49 2.97
N GLU A 156 15.11 0.79 3.20
CA GLU A 156 14.11 0.98 2.14
C GLU A 156 14.46 2.14 1.20
N ILE A 157 14.91 3.27 1.75
CA ILE A 157 15.30 4.43 0.94
C ILE A 157 16.49 4.08 0.03
N ALA A 158 17.50 3.38 0.56
CA ALA A 158 18.63 2.92 -0.25
C ALA A 158 18.18 1.93 -1.33
N ALA A 159 17.28 1.01 -1.00
CA ALA A 159 16.70 0.05 -1.96
C ALA A 159 15.96 0.76 -3.10
N ALA A 160 15.15 1.78 -2.79
CA ALA A 160 14.44 2.58 -3.78
C ALA A 160 15.39 3.41 -4.68
N ILE A 161 16.45 4.00 -4.10
CA ILE A 161 17.38 4.89 -4.81
C ILE A 161 18.36 4.10 -5.70
N GLU A 162 18.90 2.99 -5.22
CA GLU A 162 19.85 2.16 -5.98
C GLU A 162 19.13 1.23 -6.97
N GLY A 163 17.83 1.01 -6.78
CA GLY A 163 16.99 0.16 -7.60
C GLY A 163 15.67 0.82 -7.98
N THR A 164 14.54 0.24 -7.55
CA THR A 164 13.21 0.87 -7.66
C THR A 164 12.24 0.24 -6.68
N VAL A 165 11.12 0.91 -6.41
CA VAL A 165 9.95 0.29 -5.76
C VAL A 165 9.19 -0.52 -6.81
N ILE A 166 8.82 -1.76 -6.47
CA ILE A 166 8.02 -2.62 -7.34
C ILE A 166 6.58 -2.76 -6.85
N PHE A 167 6.35 -2.73 -5.54
CA PHE A 167 5.04 -2.91 -4.94
C PHE A 167 5.01 -2.40 -3.49
N ALA A 168 3.83 -2.00 -3.02
CA ALA A 168 3.55 -1.83 -1.60
C ALA A 168 2.17 -2.43 -1.31
N GLN A 169 2.10 -3.22 -0.24
CA GLN A 169 0.88 -3.92 0.15
C GLN A 169 0.00 -2.98 0.98
N SER A 170 -1.25 -2.83 0.55
CA SER A 170 -2.31 -2.18 1.34
C SER A 170 -2.47 -2.88 2.68
N THR A 171 -2.73 -2.11 3.72
CA THR A 171 -2.74 -2.62 5.09
C THR A 171 -3.75 -3.78 5.25
N GLN A 172 -3.23 -4.94 5.66
CA GLN A 172 -3.94 -6.20 5.87
C GLN A 172 -4.64 -6.78 4.64
N SER A 173 -4.33 -6.30 3.43
CA SER A 173 -4.85 -6.90 2.20
C SER A 173 -4.31 -8.33 2.02
N LEU A 174 -5.22 -9.27 1.76
CA LEU A 174 -4.88 -10.68 1.52
C LEU A 174 -4.53 -10.97 0.07
N ASP A 175 -5.05 -10.16 -0.85
CA ASP A 175 -4.79 -10.20 -2.28
C ASP A 175 -4.85 -8.79 -2.85
N GLU A 176 -3.83 -8.42 -3.62
CA GLU A 176 -3.78 -7.12 -4.27
C GLU A 176 -3.05 -7.20 -5.62
N VAL A 177 -3.66 -6.55 -6.62
CA VAL A 177 -3.12 -6.44 -7.97
C VAL A 177 -2.81 -4.98 -8.26
N GLN A 178 -1.52 -4.65 -8.31
CA GLN A 178 -1.04 -3.39 -8.86
C GLN A 178 -0.90 -3.55 -10.37
N ARG A 179 -1.88 -3.04 -11.13
CA ARG A 179 -1.86 -3.07 -12.60
C ARG A 179 -1.64 -1.69 -13.19
N LEU A 180 -0.56 -1.52 -13.94
CA LEU A 180 -0.28 -0.28 -14.68
C LEU A 180 -1.03 -0.27 -16.03
N PRO A 181 -1.26 0.92 -16.63
CA PRO A 181 -1.85 1.03 -17.96
C PRO A 181 -1.07 0.25 -19.03
N ASP A 182 -1.73 -0.06 -20.14
CA ASP A 182 -1.10 -0.84 -21.22
C ASP A 182 0.16 -0.14 -21.78
N GLY A 183 1.29 -0.83 -21.69
CA GLY A 183 2.62 -0.36 -22.09
C GLY A 183 3.37 0.45 -21.02
N VAL A 184 2.78 0.70 -19.85
CA VAL A 184 3.45 1.35 -18.72
C VAL A 184 4.02 0.27 -17.80
N VAL A 185 5.29 0.39 -17.43
CA VAL A 185 6.00 -0.69 -16.73
C VAL A 185 6.97 -0.20 -15.66
N ILE A 186 7.29 -1.10 -14.74
CA ILE A 186 8.46 -1.02 -13.85
C ILE A 186 9.57 -1.85 -14.49
N LYS A 187 10.74 -1.25 -14.74
CA LYS A 187 11.88 -1.97 -15.31
C LYS A 187 12.71 -2.61 -14.20
N VAL A 188 13.01 -3.89 -14.36
CA VAL A 188 13.98 -4.65 -13.56
C VAL A 188 15.24 -4.82 -14.42
N PRO A 189 16.38 -4.21 -14.08
CA PRO A 189 17.62 -4.43 -14.83
C PRO A 189 18.17 -5.86 -14.65
N PRO A 190 19.15 -6.30 -15.47
CA PRO A 190 19.82 -7.60 -15.31
C PRO A 190 20.46 -7.76 -13.93
N HIS A 191 20.54 -9.00 -13.43
CA HIS A 191 21.18 -9.37 -12.15
C HIS A 191 20.60 -8.59 -10.96
N HIS A 192 19.27 -8.58 -10.88
CA HIS A 192 18.54 -7.96 -9.80
C HIS A 192 17.72 -8.99 -9.03
N LYS A 193 17.42 -8.64 -7.78
CA LYS A 193 16.53 -9.41 -6.92
C LYS A 193 15.43 -8.52 -6.38
N ILE A 194 14.33 -9.16 -6.02
CA ILE A 194 13.28 -8.55 -5.23
C ILE A 194 13.62 -8.72 -3.77
N ILE A 195 13.51 -7.64 -3.00
CA ILE A 195 13.68 -7.62 -1.55
C ILE A 195 12.53 -6.85 -0.92
N ALA A 196 12.06 -7.28 0.23
CA ALA A 196 11.06 -6.56 0.98
C ALA A 196 11.31 -6.54 2.47
N THR A 197 10.83 -5.47 3.10
CA THR A 197 10.48 -5.43 4.51
C THR A 197 9.04 -5.93 4.63
N THR A 198 8.80 -6.87 5.55
CA THR A 198 7.46 -7.39 5.80
C THR A 198 7.13 -7.19 7.26
N HIS A 199 5.87 -6.87 7.56
CA HIS A 199 5.37 -6.78 8.92
C HIS A 199 4.23 -7.80 9.07
N LEU A 200 4.45 -8.76 9.97
CA LEU A 200 3.50 -9.83 10.24
C LEU A 200 2.94 -9.69 11.65
N LEU A 201 1.64 -9.89 11.77
CA LEU A 201 0.88 -9.80 13.01
C LEU A 201 -0.09 -10.98 13.11
N ASN A 202 0.10 -11.84 14.11
CA ASN A 202 -0.84 -12.88 14.48
C ASN A 202 -1.65 -12.45 15.72
N LEU A 203 -2.89 -12.04 15.53
CA LEU A 203 -3.79 -11.65 16.62
C LEU A 203 -4.55 -12.82 17.26
N SER A 204 -4.38 -14.03 16.73
CA SER A 204 -5.03 -15.22 17.24
C SER A 204 -4.40 -15.67 18.56
N SER A 205 -5.24 -16.28 19.42
CA SER A 205 -4.78 -17.03 20.60
C SER A 205 -4.02 -18.31 20.25
N GLU A 206 -3.92 -18.65 18.98
CA GLU A 206 -3.27 -19.85 18.47
C GLU A 206 -2.17 -19.52 17.46
N GLY A 207 -1.25 -20.47 17.29
CA GLY A 207 -0.24 -20.36 16.24
C GLY A 207 -0.86 -20.42 14.85
N LYS A 208 -0.23 -19.72 13.90
CA LYS A 208 -0.67 -19.64 12.51
C LYS A 208 0.51 -19.81 11.57
N ASP A 209 0.32 -20.63 10.55
CA ASP A 209 1.21 -20.71 9.40
C ASP A 209 0.66 -19.80 8.29
N THR A 210 1.55 -19.09 7.60
CA THR A 210 1.18 -18.21 6.49
C THR A 210 2.21 -18.24 5.37
N GLU A 211 1.74 -18.35 4.14
CA GLU A 211 2.54 -18.25 2.93
C GLU A 211 2.33 -16.90 2.24
N LEU A 212 3.35 -16.44 1.53
CA LEU A 212 3.33 -15.25 0.69
C LEU A 212 3.75 -15.63 -0.72
N ARG A 213 3.02 -15.10 -1.71
CA ARG A 213 3.23 -15.40 -3.13
C ARG A 213 3.15 -14.11 -3.93
N MET A 214 4.04 -13.98 -4.91
CA MET A 214 4.07 -12.84 -5.83
C MET A 214 4.04 -13.32 -7.28
N GLY A 215 3.20 -12.68 -8.09
CA GLY A 215 3.17 -12.80 -9.54
C GLY A 215 3.65 -11.51 -10.20
N LEU A 216 4.46 -11.63 -11.24
CA LEU A 216 4.92 -10.55 -12.09
C LEU A 216 4.43 -10.81 -13.52
N ASP A 217 3.56 -9.95 -14.03
CA ASP A 217 3.20 -9.95 -15.45
C ASP A 217 4.19 -9.06 -16.20
N ILE A 218 4.96 -9.67 -17.09
CA ILE A 218 5.96 -9.02 -17.92
C ILE A 218 5.48 -8.88 -19.36
N ILE A 219 5.89 -7.80 -20.02
CA ILE A 219 5.59 -7.52 -21.43
C ILE A 219 6.87 -7.40 -22.25
N HIS A 220 6.74 -7.62 -23.56
CA HIS A 220 7.80 -7.40 -24.53
C HIS A 220 8.30 -5.94 -24.49
N PRO A 221 9.62 -5.69 -24.57
CA PRO A 221 10.17 -4.32 -24.58
C PRO A 221 9.55 -3.43 -25.67
N MET A 222 9.21 -4.00 -26.83
CA MET A 222 8.53 -3.28 -27.93
C MET A 222 7.15 -2.71 -27.58
N ARG A 223 6.51 -3.22 -26.51
CA ARG A 223 5.21 -2.72 -26.02
C ARG A 223 5.35 -1.60 -25.00
N VAL A 224 6.57 -1.31 -24.55
CA VAL A 224 6.84 -0.29 -23.53
C VAL A 224 6.61 1.09 -24.13
N LYS A 225 5.62 1.80 -23.58
CA LYS A 225 5.29 3.20 -23.88
C LYS A 225 5.91 4.14 -22.85
N ASP A 226 6.00 3.71 -21.59
CA ASP A 226 6.61 4.50 -20.52
C ASP A 226 7.15 3.62 -19.38
N ILE A 227 8.11 4.15 -18.62
CA ILE A 227 8.69 3.49 -17.45
C ILE A 227 8.45 4.34 -16.23
N THR A 228 7.79 3.75 -15.24
CA THR A 228 7.42 4.46 -14.03
C THR A 228 8.64 4.81 -13.18
N VAL A 229 8.57 5.99 -12.59
CA VAL A 229 9.49 6.49 -11.58
C VAL A 229 8.73 6.54 -10.25
N PRO A 230 9.23 5.90 -9.18
CA PRO A 230 8.57 5.94 -7.89
C PRO A 230 8.73 7.32 -7.25
N PHE A 231 7.73 7.69 -6.47
CA PHE A 231 7.83 8.78 -5.52
C PHE A 231 7.06 8.44 -4.23
N ARG A 232 7.43 9.10 -3.14
CA ARG A 232 6.79 8.89 -1.83
C ARG A 232 6.41 10.22 -1.20
N LEU A 233 5.23 10.25 -0.57
CA LEU A 233 4.81 11.32 0.31
C LEU A 233 4.67 10.74 1.73
N THR A 234 5.20 11.41 2.75
CA THR A 234 5.18 10.89 4.13
C THR A 234 4.89 11.98 5.14
N TYR A 235 4.04 11.69 6.12
CA TYR A 235 3.75 12.62 7.21
C TYR A 235 4.34 12.08 8.52
N PHE A 236 5.53 12.54 8.92
CA PHE A 236 6.24 11.99 10.08
C PHE A 236 5.78 12.57 11.42
N ASP A 237 5.44 13.86 11.50
CA ASP A 237 5.07 14.52 12.76
C ASP A 237 3.60 14.25 13.16
N LEU A 238 3.22 12.96 13.18
CA LEU A 238 1.90 12.52 13.63
C LEU A 238 1.77 12.68 15.14
N ARG A 239 0.67 13.29 15.57
CA ARG A 239 0.25 13.44 16.96
C ARG A 239 -1.26 13.31 17.05
N ILE A 240 -1.73 12.08 17.04
CA ILE A 240 -3.15 11.75 16.95
C ILE A 240 -3.76 11.90 18.33
N ASP A 241 -4.66 12.88 18.46
CA ASP A 241 -5.22 13.27 19.75
C ASP A 241 -6.02 12.11 20.38
N PRO A 242 -5.96 11.95 21.71
CA PRO A 242 -6.77 10.95 22.40
C PRO A 242 -8.26 11.24 22.27
N SER A 243 -9.06 10.19 22.15
CA SER A 243 -10.54 10.24 22.13
C SER A 243 -11.10 11.19 21.08
N ALA A 244 -10.46 11.24 19.92
CA ALA A 244 -10.80 12.16 18.84
C ALA A 244 -10.58 11.54 17.46
N GLU A 245 -11.19 12.18 16.47
CA GLU A 245 -10.89 11.94 15.06
C GLU A 245 -10.08 13.12 14.51
N SER A 246 -8.96 12.82 13.85
CA SER A 246 -8.03 13.84 13.34
C SER A 246 -7.58 13.53 11.92
N HIS A 247 -7.58 14.52 11.04
CA HIS A 247 -7.05 14.45 9.66
C HIS A 247 -5.74 15.24 9.57
N PHE A 248 -4.71 14.61 9.02
CA PHE A 248 -3.38 15.16 8.83
C PHE A 248 -3.11 15.36 7.35
N THR A 249 -2.96 16.61 6.92
CA THR A 249 -2.77 16.96 5.51
C THR A 249 -1.37 17.51 5.27
N GLY A 250 -0.61 16.85 4.38
CA GLY A 250 0.66 17.35 3.87
C GLY A 250 0.48 18.04 2.52
N HIS A 251 0.85 19.31 2.44
CA HIS A 251 0.78 20.10 1.20
C HIS A 251 2.15 20.15 0.51
N CYS A 252 2.42 19.21 -0.39
CA CYS A 252 3.74 19.03 -0.99
C CYS A 252 3.89 19.76 -2.33
N ASP A 253 4.68 20.84 -2.32
CA ASP A 253 5.22 21.45 -3.54
C ASP A 253 6.41 20.61 -4.02
N LEU A 254 6.23 19.97 -5.18
CA LEU A 254 7.24 19.13 -5.82
C LEU A 254 7.97 19.90 -6.93
N LYS A 255 7.32 20.94 -7.47
CA LYS A 255 7.76 21.70 -8.64
C LYS A 255 9.14 22.30 -8.46
N THR A 256 9.39 22.97 -7.34
CA THR A 256 10.64 23.73 -7.16
C THR A 256 11.88 22.82 -7.24
N GLU A 257 11.90 21.72 -6.49
CA GLU A 257 13.03 20.79 -6.50
C GLU A 257 13.07 19.95 -7.78
N TYR A 258 11.91 19.62 -8.37
CA TYR A 258 11.84 18.98 -9.68
C TYR A 258 12.51 19.84 -10.75
N GLU A 259 12.09 21.09 -10.94
CA GLU A 259 12.58 21.96 -12.03
C GLU A 259 14.06 22.25 -11.88
N LYS A 260 14.53 22.44 -10.65
CA LYS A 260 15.95 22.60 -10.31
C LYS A 260 16.80 21.38 -10.67
N SER A 261 16.28 20.17 -10.46
CA SER A 261 17.02 18.92 -10.72
C SER A 261 16.90 18.45 -12.17
N ALA A 262 15.70 18.52 -12.74
CA ALA A 262 15.40 18.07 -14.11
C ALA A 262 15.79 19.10 -15.18
N GLY A 263 15.88 20.39 -14.84
CA GLY A 263 16.21 21.46 -15.78
C GLY A 263 15.12 21.76 -16.81
N ILE A 264 13.90 21.24 -16.60
CA ILE A 264 12.72 21.45 -17.43
C ILE A 264 11.52 21.79 -16.54
N PRO A 265 10.45 22.40 -17.09
CA PRO A 265 9.22 22.66 -16.34
C PRO A 265 8.64 21.41 -15.68
N PHE A 266 7.94 21.58 -14.56
CA PHE A 266 7.29 20.47 -13.85
C PHE A 266 6.33 19.70 -14.77
N ASP A 267 6.66 18.43 -14.99
CA ASP A 267 5.97 17.52 -15.89
C ASP A 267 6.00 16.11 -15.28
N MET A 268 4.87 15.74 -14.68
CA MET A 268 4.67 14.41 -14.11
C MET A 268 3.32 13.86 -14.57
N GLN A 269 3.29 12.58 -14.95
CA GLN A 269 2.07 11.85 -15.29
C GLN A 269 1.85 10.76 -14.25
N LEU A 270 0.83 10.87 -13.42
CA LEU A 270 0.57 9.91 -12.33
C LEU A 270 -0.18 8.69 -12.85
N TYR A 271 0.38 7.51 -12.64
CA TYR A 271 -0.17 6.22 -13.07
C TYR A 271 -0.80 5.43 -11.93
N TYR A 272 -0.24 5.54 -10.72
CA TYR A 272 -0.69 4.76 -9.57
C TYR A 272 -0.41 5.50 -8.27
N VAL A 273 -1.30 5.32 -7.29
CA VAL A 273 -1.08 5.68 -5.88
C VAL A 273 -1.55 4.57 -4.97
N THR A 274 -0.89 4.38 -3.83
CA THR A 274 -1.38 3.53 -2.75
C THR A 274 -1.06 4.16 -1.40
N PRO A 275 -2.05 4.29 -0.50
CA PRO A 275 -1.82 4.80 0.85
C PRO A 275 -1.37 3.69 1.80
N HIS A 276 -0.80 4.10 2.94
CA HIS A 276 -0.47 3.22 4.05
C HIS A 276 -0.61 3.94 5.40
N TYR A 277 -1.28 3.26 6.32
CA TYR A 277 -1.56 3.60 7.71
C TYR A 277 -1.87 2.32 8.50
N HIS A 278 -1.92 2.39 9.83
CA HIS A 278 -2.27 1.25 10.70
C HIS A 278 -3.74 1.32 11.14
N TYR A 279 -4.06 0.69 12.27
CA TYR A 279 -5.42 0.29 12.66
C TYR A 279 -6.34 1.43 13.07
N LEU A 280 -5.81 2.61 13.42
CA LEU A 280 -6.59 3.82 13.68
C LEU A 280 -6.98 4.55 12.39
N GLY A 281 -6.28 4.26 11.29
CA GLY A 281 -6.52 4.91 10.00
C GLY A 281 -7.93 4.64 9.49
N ASN A 282 -8.66 5.71 9.17
CA ASN A 282 -10.05 5.63 8.74
C ASN A 282 -10.36 6.49 7.50
N TYR A 283 -9.39 7.26 7.01
CA TYR A 283 -9.54 8.11 5.85
C TYR A 283 -8.23 8.27 5.11
N PHE A 284 -8.30 8.32 3.78
CA PHE A 284 -7.21 8.81 2.94
C PHE A 284 -7.76 9.65 1.80
N GLU A 285 -7.03 10.70 1.44
CA GLU A 285 -7.29 11.47 0.22
C GLU A 285 -5.97 11.92 -0.41
N VAL A 286 -5.92 11.93 -1.73
CA VAL A 286 -4.88 12.67 -2.48
C VAL A 286 -5.53 13.57 -3.53
N SER A 287 -5.05 14.81 -3.60
CA SER A 287 -5.54 15.84 -4.51
C SER A 287 -4.41 16.62 -5.18
N ILE A 288 -4.70 17.24 -6.32
CA ILE A 288 -3.77 18.10 -7.05
C ILE A 288 -3.52 19.38 -6.25
N ARG A 289 -2.25 19.80 -6.14
CA ARG A 289 -1.86 21.04 -5.49
C ARG A 289 -1.38 22.10 -6.48
N GLY A 290 -1.94 23.29 -6.39
CA GLY A 290 -1.60 24.49 -7.16
C GLY A 290 -2.04 24.42 -8.63
N GLY A 291 -1.96 25.58 -9.28
CA GLY A 291 -2.40 25.73 -10.68
C GLY A 291 -3.92 25.74 -10.85
N PRO A 292 -4.43 25.64 -12.09
CA PRO A 292 -5.86 25.74 -12.38
C PRO A 292 -6.73 24.59 -11.85
N ARG A 293 -6.10 23.46 -11.48
CA ARG A 293 -6.75 22.23 -10.97
C ARG A 293 -6.52 22.02 -9.48
N ASP A 294 -6.10 23.07 -8.76
CA ASP A 294 -5.86 23.00 -7.32
C ASP A 294 -7.10 22.47 -6.57
N GLY A 295 -6.90 21.51 -5.69
CA GLY A 295 -7.95 20.85 -4.91
C GLY A 295 -8.72 19.76 -5.66
N GLU A 296 -8.37 19.43 -6.91
CA GLU A 296 -8.99 18.31 -7.61
C GLU A 296 -8.61 16.98 -6.93
N VAL A 297 -9.60 16.30 -6.35
CA VAL A 297 -9.44 15.01 -5.68
C VAL A 297 -9.21 13.90 -6.70
N LEU A 298 -8.14 13.13 -6.52
CA LEU A 298 -7.73 12.04 -7.41
C LEU A 298 -8.16 10.67 -6.88
N HIS A 299 -8.07 10.47 -5.56
CA HIS A 299 -8.44 9.23 -4.91
C HIS A 299 -8.80 9.49 -3.44
N THR A 300 -9.80 8.76 -2.95
CA THR A 300 -10.27 8.81 -1.57
C THR A 300 -10.55 7.39 -1.08
N VAL A 301 -10.20 7.12 0.17
CA VAL A 301 -10.59 5.93 0.93
C VAL A 301 -11.32 6.41 2.17
N GLU A 302 -12.59 6.04 2.32
CA GLU A 302 -13.45 6.53 3.43
C GLU A 302 -13.61 5.51 4.56
N ARG A 303 -13.09 4.29 4.39
CA ARG A 303 -13.14 3.22 5.38
C ARG A 303 -11.94 2.30 5.21
N PHE A 304 -11.45 1.78 6.34
CA PHE A 304 -10.51 0.69 6.35
C PHE A 304 -11.26 -0.64 6.44
N ASP A 305 -11.05 -1.53 5.47
CA ASP A 305 -11.74 -2.81 5.38
C ASP A 305 -10.85 -3.97 4.92
N GLY A 306 -9.52 -3.79 4.93
CA GLY A 306 -8.57 -4.80 4.47
C GLY A 306 -8.61 -5.04 2.96
N GLU A 307 -9.25 -4.13 2.21
CA GLU A 307 -9.21 -4.14 0.74
C GLU A 307 -7.89 -3.59 0.20
N ALA A 308 -7.63 -3.92 -1.06
CA ALA A 308 -6.61 -3.20 -1.83
C ALA A 308 -7.04 -1.74 -1.99
N HIS A 309 -6.24 -0.81 -1.47
CA HIS A 309 -6.45 0.64 -1.56
C HIS A 309 -5.57 1.30 -2.63
N GLY A 310 -4.83 0.51 -3.39
CA GLY A 310 -4.17 0.93 -4.61
C GLY A 310 -5.13 1.47 -5.67
N ARG A 311 -4.76 2.57 -6.32
CA ARG A 311 -5.53 3.17 -7.41
C ARG A 311 -4.65 3.39 -8.64
N SER A 312 -4.98 2.70 -9.72
CA SER A 312 -4.45 2.96 -11.06
C SER A 312 -5.24 4.06 -11.79
N PHE A 313 -4.53 4.84 -12.60
CA PHE A 313 -5.10 5.89 -13.45
C PHE A 313 -4.81 5.57 -14.93
N ASP A 314 -5.89 5.29 -15.67
CA ASP A 314 -5.84 5.08 -17.13
C ASP A 314 -7.00 5.87 -17.77
N PRO A 315 -6.75 7.00 -18.46
CA PRO A 315 -5.43 7.59 -18.74
C PRO A 315 -4.73 8.15 -17.48
N PRO A 316 -3.40 8.38 -17.52
CA PRO A 316 -2.69 8.96 -16.38
C PRO A 316 -3.16 10.38 -16.04
N VAL A 317 -3.01 10.76 -14.77
CA VAL A 317 -3.30 12.13 -14.34
C VAL A 317 -2.12 13.03 -14.69
N ASN A 318 -2.37 13.98 -15.60
CA ASN A 318 -1.38 15.00 -15.95
C ASN A 318 -1.26 16.06 -14.84
N LEU A 319 -0.07 16.18 -14.25
CA LEU A 319 0.24 17.19 -13.22
C LEU A 319 0.92 18.45 -13.78
N ALA A 320 1.05 18.57 -15.11
CA ALA A 320 1.56 19.79 -15.73
C ALA A 320 0.70 21.00 -15.35
N GLY A 321 1.35 22.10 -14.98
CA GLY A 321 0.69 23.32 -14.51
C GLY A 321 0.32 23.31 -13.03
N ALA A 322 0.41 22.16 -12.35
CA ALA A 322 0.33 22.08 -10.89
C ALA A 322 1.69 22.44 -10.25
N THR A 323 1.69 22.45 -8.91
CA THR A 323 2.90 22.57 -8.08
C THR A 323 3.27 21.27 -7.39
N GLY A 324 2.33 20.33 -7.24
CA GLY A 324 2.56 19.05 -6.60
C GLY A 324 1.24 18.39 -6.18
N LEU A 325 1.24 17.75 -5.01
CA LEU A 325 0.11 17.00 -4.47
C LEU A 325 -0.14 17.37 -3.01
N SER A 326 -1.40 17.32 -2.59
CA SER A 326 -1.77 17.27 -1.17
C SER A 326 -2.25 15.87 -0.85
N PHE A 327 -1.84 15.33 0.30
CA PHE A 327 -2.29 14.02 0.78
C PHE A 327 -2.75 14.14 2.23
N THR A 328 -3.83 13.44 2.55
CA THR A 328 -4.50 13.47 3.86
C THR A 328 -4.61 12.06 4.40
N CYS A 329 -4.20 11.82 5.64
CA CYS A 329 -4.55 10.61 6.39
C CYS A 329 -5.43 10.98 7.58
N GLY A 330 -6.56 10.31 7.75
CA GLY A 330 -7.43 10.45 8.92
C GLY A 330 -7.33 9.27 9.86
N TYR A 331 -7.48 9.57 11.15
CA TYR A 331 -7.41 8.59 12.22
C TYR A 331 -8.52 8.82 13.23
N LEU A 332 -9.15 7.72 13.66
CA LEU A 332 -10.01 7.71 14.83
C LEU A 332 -9.27 7.07 15.98
N ASN A 333 -8.86 7.85 16.98
CA ASN A 333 -8.18 7.36 18.17
C ASN A 333 -9.15 7.27 19.36
N PRO A 334 -9.70 6.08 19.67
CA PRO A 334 -10.62 5.91 20.81
C PRO A 334 -9.89 5.84 22.16
N THR A 335 -8.56 5.84 22.17
CA THR A 335 -7.78 5.68 23.40
C THR A 335 -7.72 6.98 24.20
N LEU A 336 -7.16 6.90 25.41
CA LEU A 336 -6.90 8.06 26.26
C LEU A 336 -5.47 8.60 26.11
N ALA A 337 -4.67 8.03 25.21
CA ALA A 337 -3.29 8.43 24.96
C ALA A 337 -3.14 9.03 23.56
N GLU A 338 -2.19 9.95 23.41
CA GLU A 338 -1.75 10.41 22.09
C GLU A 338 -1.02 9.25 21.39
N VAL A 339 -1.25 9.10 20.08
CA VAL A 339 -0.58 8.12 19.23
C VAL A 339 0.26 8.86 18.20
N GLY A 340 1.52 8.46 18.07
CA GLY A 340 2.50 9.09 17.19
C GLY A 340 2.86 8.24 15.98
N TRP A 341 3.95 8.63 15.31
CA TRP A 341 4.52 7.86 14.21
C TRP A 341 5.30 6.64 14.69
N GLY A 342 5.06 5.47 14.10
CA GLY A 342 5.86 4.28 14.36
C GLY A 342 5.16 2.97 14.01
N ILE A 343 5.60 1.89 14.66
CA ILE A 343 5.05 0.53 14.55
C ILE A 343 4.41 0.10 15.89
N GLY A 344 3.73 -1.05 15.92
CA GLY A 344 3.07 -1.57 17.11
C GLY A 344 1.77 -0.83 17.41
N ASP A 345 1.73 -0.10 18.53
CA ASP A 345 0.59 0.74 18.93
C ASP A 345 0.64 2.17 18.37
N GLN A 346 1.58 2.42 17.46
CA GLN A 346 1.77 3.69 16.75
C GLN A 346 1.19 3.63 15.32
N GLU A 347 1.13 4.77 14.64
CA GLU A 347 0.53 4.94 13.32
C GLU A 347 1.53 5.38 12.23
N MET A 348 1.11 5.32 10.97
CA MET A 348 1.85 5.85 9.83
C MET A 348 0.93 6.56 8.85
N CYS A 349 1.48 7.51 8.10
CA CYS A 349 0.83 8.20 6.99
C CYS A 349 1.81 8.27 5.81
N VAL A 350 1.69 7.30 4.89
CA VAL A 350 2.53 7.22 3.70
C VAL A 350 1.65 7.10 2.47
N MET A 351 2.09 7.69 1.38
CA MET A 351 1.58 7.38 0.04
C MET A 351 2.77 7.04 -0.86
N LEU A 352 2.73 5.85 -1.46
CA LEU A 352 3.58 5.53 -2.60
C LEU A 352 2.86 5.95 -3.88
N GLY A 353 3.59 6.49 -4.84
CA GLY A 353 3.09 6.72 -6.19
C GLY A 353 4.06 6.29 -7.28
N LEU A 354 3.51 5.96 -8.43
CA LEU A 354 4.25 5.64 -9.65
C LEU A 354 3.85 6.62 -10.74
N ALA A 355 4.84 7.30 -11.34
CA ALA A 355 4.58 8.35 -12.32
C ALA A 355 5.60 8.33 -13.47
N SER A 356 5.23 8.88 -14.62
CA SER A 356 6.21 9.40 -15.56
C SER A 356 6.88 10.62 -14.95
N SER A 357 8.21 10.63 -14.87
CA SER A 357 8.97 11.74 -14.29
C SER A 357 10.41 11.75 -14.80
N LYS A 358 11.07 12.92 -14.80
CA LYS A 358 12.52 13.02 -15.07
C LYS A 358 13.39 12.73 -13.86
N VAL A 359 12.83 12.80 -12.64
CA VAL A 359 13.52 12.58 -11.37
C VAL A 359 12.64 11.77 -10.41
N MET A 360 13.26 10.98 -9.54
CA MET A 360 12.55 10.41 -8.40
C MET A 360 12.26 11.53 -7.39
N MET A 361 11.10 11.49 -6.76
CA MET A 361 10.71 12.50 -5.76
C MET A 361 10.47 11.82 -4.42
N ASP A 362 10.92 12.45 -3.34
CA ASP A 362 10.51 12.09 -1.98
C ASP A 362 10.07 13.39 -1.31
N ALA A 363 8.90 13.39 -0.67
CA ALA A 363 8.43 14.55 0.07
C ALA A 363 7.87 14.15 1.41
N GLN A 364 8.14 14.98 2.41
CA GLN A 364 7.83 14.65 3.78
C GLN A 364 7.37 15.85 4.59
N VAL A 365 6.50 15.62 5.56
CA VAL A 365 6.16 16.56 6.64
C VAL A 365 6.93 16.12 7.90
N PRO A 366 8.13 16.67 8.15
CA PRO A 366 9.01 16.16 9.21
C PRO A 366 8.68 16.70 10.60
N ALA A 367 8.05 17.88 10.69
CA ALA A 367 7.83 18.62 11.92
C ALA A 367 6.83 19.76 11.71
N TYR A 368 6.46 20.41 12.81
CA TYR A 368 5.64 21.63 12.86
C TYR A 368 4.19 21.43 12.44
N THR A 369 3.63 20.29 12.83
CA THR A 369 2.20 20.03 12.70
C THR A 369 1.40 20.99 13.57
N GLU A 370 0.43 21.67 12.95
CA GLU A 370 -0.46 22.61 13.62
C GLU A 370 -1.91 22.23 13.39
N LYS A 371 -2.76 22.50 14.39
CA LYS A 371 -4.21 22.44 14.22
C LYS A 371 -4.66 23.67 13.45
N VAL A 372 -5.22 23.46 12.26
CA VAL A 372 -5.67 24.53 11.36
C VAL A 372 -7.18 24.76 11.42
N GLY A 373 -7.94 23.80 11.94
CA GLY A 373 -9.39 23.92 11.99
C GLY A 373 -10.12 22.68 12.49
N MET A 374 -11.41 22.64 12.18
CA MET A 374 -12.29 21.49 12.40
C MET A 374 -13.26 21.34 11.24
N ASN A 375 -13.59 20.10 10.88
CA ASN A 375 -14.70 19.77 9.98
C ASN A 375 -15.70 18.90 10.73
N GLY A 376 -16.79 19.50 11.22
CA GLY A 376 -17.66 18.85 12.21
C GLY A 376 -16.86 18.57 13.49
N GLU A 377 -16.77 17.29 13.87
CA GLU A 377 -16.00 16.82 15.04
C GLU A 377 -14.55 16.47 14.70
N ILE A 378 -14.19 16.40 13.41
CA ILE A 378 -12.86 16.03 12.95
C ILE A 378 -11.89 17.20 13.13
N ILE A 379 -10.77 16.95 13.81
CA ILE A 379 -9.69 17.93 14.00
C ILE A 379 -8.83 17.95 12.73
N LEU A 380 -8.68 19.12 12.11
CA LEU A 380 -7.84 19.27 10.92
C LEU A 380 -6.44 19.74 11.34
N LYS A 381 -5.41 19.01 10.89
CA LYS A 381 -4.00 19.27 11.14
C LYS A 381 -3.22 19.35 9.85
N GLU A 382 -2.32 20.32 9.75
CA GLU A 382 -1.46 20.53 8.58
C GLU A 382 -0.03 20.72 9.04
N GLY A 383 0.92 20.38 8.16
CA GLY A 383 2.33 20.63 8.41
C GLY A 383 3.09 20.93 7.12
N PRO A 384 4.20 21.68 7.20
CA PRO A 384 4.99 22.04 6.03
C PRO A 384 5.63 20.80 5.42
N CYS A 385 5.42 20.61 4.11
CA CYS A 385 6.04 19.52 3.35
C CYS A 385 7.32 20.00 2.66
N VAL A 386 8.40 19.25 2.82
CA VAL A 386 9.68 19.45 2.13
C VAL A 386 9.88 18.36 1.10
N ALA A 387 10.33 18.72 -0.09
CA ALA A 387 10.58 17.78 -1.19
C ALA A 387 12.07 17.63 -1.48
N LEU A 388 12.43 16.48 -2.03
CA LEU A 388 13.75 16.14 -2.53
C LEU A 388 13.60 15.54 -3.92
N ALA A 389 14.45 15.97 -4.85
CA ALA A 389 14.54 15.41 -6.19
C ALA A 389 15.82 14.59 -6.34
N ILE A 390 15.68 13.33 -6.70
CA ILE A 390 16.77 12.36 -6.81
C ILE A 390 16.91 11.97 -8.29
N PRO A 391 18.14 11.97 -8.85
CA PRO A 391 18.35 11.51 -10.22
C PRO A 391 17.90 10.06 -10.42
N LYS A 392 17.38 9.76 -11.62
CA LYS A 392 17.02 8.39 -12.02
C LYS A 392 18.25 7.48 -12.10
N ASN A 393 18.01 6.18 -11.97
CA ASN A 393 19.02 5.14 -12.15
C ASN A 393 18.66 4.21 -13.33
N ALA A 394 19.37 3.09 -13.45
CA ALA A 394 19.18 2.13 -14.53
C ALA A 394 17.76 1.54 -14.61
N SER A 395 17.05 1.43 -13.47
CA SER A 395 15.68 0.93 -13.36
C SER A 395 14.63 1.88 -13.94
N GLN A 396 15.01 3.08 -14.39
CA GLN A 396 14.12 4.02 -15.09
C GLN A 396 14.68 4.45 -16.46
N SER A 397 15.52 3.61 -17.06
CA SER A 397 16.07 3.78 -18.41
C SER A 397 15.17 3.10 -19.46
N PRO A 398 14.95 3.71 -20.65
CA PRO A 398 14.16 3.10 -21.72
C PRO A 398 14.77 1.78 -22.22
N PRO A 399 14.02 0.96 -22.97
CA PRO A 399 14.58 -0.19 -23.65
C PRO A 399 15.69 0.19 -24.63
N THR A 400 16.69 -0.68 -24.77
CA THR A 400 17.71 -0.54 -25.82
C THR A 400 17.21 -1.09 -27.15
N GLN A 401 17.84 -0.72 -28.27
CA GLN A 401 17.44 -1.27 -29.58
C GLN A 401 17.58 -2.80 -29.64
N ASP A 402 18.64 -3.35 -29.05
CA ASP A 402 18.84 -4.79 -28.97
C ASP A 402 17.71 -5.49 -28.18
N GLU A 403 17.19 -4.85 -27.12
CA GLU A 403 16.03 -5.35 -26.36
C GLU A 403 14.73 -5.24 -27.16
N LEU A 404 14.56 -4.21 -27.98
CA LEU A 404 13.39 -4.03 -28.84
C LEU A 404 13.34 -5.08 -29.97
N ASP A 405 14.51 -5.46 -30.51
CA ASP A 405 14.64 -6.40 -31.62
C ASP A 405 14.69 -7.87 -31.19
N ALA A 406 14.96 -8.14 -29.91
CA ALA A 406 14.97 -9.48 -29.33
C ALA A 406 13.55 -10.06 -29.18
N VAL A 407 13.44 -11.36 -28.90
CA VAL A 407 12.19 -11.98 -28.41
C VAL A 407 12.01 -11.70 -26.92
N LEU A 408 10.78 -11.82 -26.39
CA LEU A 408 10.54 -11.65 -24.95
C LEU A 408 11.43 -12.59 -24.13
N TYR A 409 12.27 -12.00 -23.28
CA TYR A 409 13.04 -12.72 -22.29
C TYR A 409 12.16 -13.10 -21.10
N VAL A 410 12.09 -14.39 -20.79
CA VAL A 410 11.44 -14.92 -19.59
C VAL A 410 12.51 -15.69 -18.80
N PRO A 411 12.87 -15.25 -17.57
CA PRO A 411 13.77 -15.98 -16.70
C PRO A 411 13.30 -17.42 -16.48
N THR A 412 14.25 -18.33 -16.27
CA THR A 412 13.89 -19.70 -15.90
C THR A 412 13.35 -19.70 -14.47
N SER A 413 12.13 -20.20 -14.26
CA SER A 413 11.55 -20.38 -12.93
C SER A 413 12.35 -21.39 -12.11
N ASN A 414 12.46 -21.17 -10.80
CA ASN A 414 12.99 -22.20 -9.91
C ASN A 414 12.07 -23.42 -9.92
N GLU A 415 12.60 -24.62 -9.69
CA GLU A 415 11.79 -25.86 -9.67
C GLU A 415 10.65 -25.80 -8.64
N THR A 416 10.86 -25.09 -7.52
CA THR A 416 9.86 -24.88 -6.46
C THR A 416 8.72 -23.96 -6.87
N ASP A 417 8.90 -23.16 -7.92
CA ASP A 417 7.92 -22.19 -8.42
C ASP A 417 7.05 -22.77 -9.54
N ILE A 418 7.38 -23.97 -10.05
CA ILE A 418 6.62 -24.62 -11.12
C ILE A 418 5.21 -24.98 -10.62
N GLY A 419 4.19 -24.40 -11.28
CA GLY A 419 2.78 -24.63 -10.95
C GLY A 419 2.26 -23.80 -9.78
N VAL A 420 3.10 -22.95 -9.18
CA VAL A 420 2.65 -21.96 -8.21
C VAL A 420 1.80 -20.92 -8.94
N VAL A 421 0.62 -20.63 -8.39
CA VAL A 421 -0.24 -19.54 -8.82
C VAL A 421 -0.16 -18.40 -7.80
N PRO A 422 -0.18 -17.12 -8.22
CA PRO A 422 -0.11 -16.00 -7.30
C PRO A 422 -1.26 -16.08 -6.30
N VAL A 423 -2.49 -16.22 -6.81
CA VAL A 423 -3.71 -16.38 -6.03
C VAL A 423 -4.14 -17.86 -6.06
N LYS A 424 -4.32 -18.46 -4.87
CA LYS A 424 -4.81 -19.84 -4.77
C LYS A 424 -6.28 -19.88 -5.21
N PRO A 425 -6.74 -20.91 -5.93
CA PRO A 425 -8.16 -21.07 -6.18
C PRO A 425 -8.89 -21.29 -4.85
N CYS A 426 -10.03 -20.64 -4.68
CA CYS A 426 -10.89 -20.89 -3.53
C CYS A 426 -11.52 -22.29 -3.65
N VAL A 427 -11.57 -23.01 -2.52
CA VAL A 427 -12.24 -24.30 -2.40
C VAL A 427 -13.16 -24.23 -1.18
N ASP A 428 -14.41 -24.65 -1.35
CA ASP A 428 -15.38 -24.75 -0.25
C ASP A 428 -14.83 -25.63 0.87
N THR A 429 -15.16 -25.29 2.12
CA THR A 429 -14.71 -26.06 3.27
C THR A 429 -15.29 -27.47 3.22
N PRO A 430 -14.46 -28.52 3.30
CA PRO A 430 -14.95 -29.90 3.33
C PRO A 430 -15.89 -30.12 4.51
N ALA A 431 -17.05 -30.75 4.26
CA ALA A 431 -18.03 -31.04 5.30
C ALA A 431 -17.47 -31.96 6.41
N ASP A 432 -16.47 -32.79 6.08
CA ASP A 432 -15.76 -33.70 6.98
C ASP A 432 -14.50 -33.09 7.60
N ALA A 433 -14.23 -31.79 7.41
CA ALA A 433 -13.13 -31.09 8.07
C ALA A 433 -13.21 -31.28 9.59
N ILE A 434 -12.09 -31.66 10.21
CA ILE A 434 -12.03 -31.92 11.66
C ILE A 434 -11.91 -30.58 12.39
N ALA A 435 -12.81 -30.32 13.32
CA ALA A 435 -12.80 -29.07 14.06
C ALA A 435 -11.60 -28.97 14.99
N LYS A 436 -10.99 -27.79 15.01
CA LYS A 436 -9.99 -27.47 16.01
C LYS A 436 -10.66 -27.28 17.36
N THR A 437 -10.22 -28.02 18.38
CA THR A 437 -10.80 -27.92 19.73
C THR A 437 -10.11 -26.84 20.59
N PRO A 438 -10.82 -26.21 21.54
CA PRO A 438 -12.23 -26.39 21.86
C PRO A 438 -13.16 -25.63 20.90
N ALA A 439 -14.36 -26.16 20.65
CA ALA A 439 -15.40 -25.52 19.84
C ALA A 439 -16.37 -24.74 20.73
N THR A 440 -15.88 -23.64 21.32
CA THR A 440 -16.67 -22.73 22.17
C THR A 440 -16.75 -21.33 21.57
N LEU A 441 -17.68 -20.50 22.05
CA LEU A 441 -17.83 -19.12 21.58
C LEU A 441 -16.54 -18.32 21.86
N SER A 442 -15.94 -18.48 23.05
CA SER A 442 -14.66 -17.82 23.37
C SER A 442 -13.55 -18.22 22.39
N ALA A 443 -13.44 -19.51 22.04
CA ALA A 443 -12.44 -19.96 21.07
C ALA A 443 -12.70 -19.42 19.65
N VAL A 444 -13.96 -19.41 19.19
CA VAL A 444 -14.35 -18.82 17.90
C VAL A 444 -14.02 -17.32 17.89
N ARG A 445 -14.36 -16.59 18.96
CA ARG A 445 -14.05 -15.16 19.09
C ARG A 445 -12.55 -14.91 18.98
N ASP A 446 -11.75 -15.64 19.75
CA ASP A 446 -10.32 -15.34 19.92
C ASP A 446 -9.45 -15.84 18.75
N THR A 447 -9.97 -16.70 17.88
CA THR A 447 -9.22 -17.27 16.73
C THR A 447 -9.77 -16.90 15.36
N ILE A 448 -11.02 -16.43 15.28
CA ILE A 448 -11.69 -16.10 14.01
C ILE A 448 -12.18 -14.66 14.03
N PHE A 449 -13.16 -14.35 14.89
CA PHE A 449 -13.84 -13.05 14.82
C PHE A 449 -12.90 -11.88 15.12
N LYS A 450 -12.16 -11.95 16.23
CA LYS A 450 -11.24 -10.89 16.60
C LYS A 450 -10.11 -10.70 15.57
N PRO A 451 -9.34 -11.73 15.21
CA PRO A 451 -8.18 -11.54 14.32
C PRO A 451 -8.54 -11.24 12.85
N ALA A 452 -9.67 -11.75 12.35
CA ALA A 452 -9.97 -11.70 10.91
C ALA A 452 -11.23 -10.88 10.55
N CYS A 453 -12.07 -10.51 11.51
CA CYS A 453 -13.33 -9.82 11.23
C CYS A 453 -13.50 -8.48 11.97
N SER A 454 -13.07 -8.38 13.23
CA SER A 454 -13.22 -7.15 14.01
C SER A 454 -11.99 -6.25 13.98
N TYR A 455 -10.77 -6.82 14.02
CA TYR A 455 -9.54 -6.01 14.02
C TYR A 455 -9.34 -5.22 12.72
N THR A 456 -9.67 -5.81 11.57
CA THR A 456 -9.63 -5.14 10.25
C THR A 456 -10.81 -4.16 10.05
N ALA A 457 -11.34 -3.62 11.15
CA ALA A 457 -12.40 -2.63 11.28
C ALA A 457 -13.77 -2.92 10.63
N CYS A 458 -13.95 -4.04 9.92
CA CYS A 458 -15.24 -4.39 9.33
C CYS A 458 -16.32 -4.64 10.38
N HIS A 459 -16.07 -5.48 11.39
CA HIS A 459 -17.05 -5.83 12.42
C HIS A 459 -16.64 -5.37 13.83
N GLY A 460 -15.64 -4.49 13.92
CA GLY A 460 -15.16 -3.88 15.15
C GLY A 460 -15.46 -2.39 15.21
N GLY A 461 -15.05 -1.76 16.31
CA GLY A 461 -15.14 -0.30 16.46
C GLY A 461 -16.57 0.26 16.53
N PRO A 462 -16.74 1.59 16.35
CA PRO A 462 -18.01 2.27 16.61
C PRO A 462 -19.03 2.18 15.47
N LYS A 463 -18.62 1.76 14.26
CA LYS A 463 -19.48 1.66 13.07
C LYS A 463 -19.32 0.29 12.38
N PRO A 464 -19.68 -0.81 13.05
CA PRO A 464 -19.53 -2.14 12.47
C PRO A 464 -20.42 -2.31 11.22
N ALA A 465 -19.89 -3.03 10.23
CA ALA A 465 -20.57 -3.40 9.00
C ALA A 465 -21.88 -4.14 9.31
N ALA A 466 -22.93 -3.75 8.60
CA ALA A 466 -24.31 -4.22 8.83
C ALA A 466 -24.83 -4.03 10.28
N GLY A 467 -24.13 -3.27 11.12
CA GLY A 467 -24.44 -3.13 12.54
C GLY A 467 -24.00 -4.32 13.41
N LEU A 468 -23.29 -5.32 12.87
CA LEU A 468 -22.87 -6.51 13.60
C LEU A 468 -21.54 -6.27 14.32
N SER A 469 -21.59 -6.06 15.64
CA SER A 469 -20.39 -5.86 16.45
C SER A 469 -19.85 -7.18 17.00
N LEU A 470 -18.75 -7.67 16.45
CA LEU A 470 -18.08 -8.87 16.94
C LEU A 470 -17.22 -8.61 18.19
N ASP A 471 -17.10 -7.35 18.62
CA ASP A 471 -16.49 -6.93 19.88
C ASP A 471 -17.53 -6.61 20.97
N ALA A 472 -18.82 -6.92 20.73
CA ALA A 472 -19.89 -6.65 21.69
C ALA A 472 -19.61 -7.30 23.05
N ALA A 473 -19.93 -6.57 24.13
CA ALA A 473 -19.75 -7.06 25.50
C ALA A 473 -20.54 -8.36 25.76
N ASP A 474 -21.73 -8.49 25.16
CA ASP A 474 -22.49 -9.72 25.10
C ASP A 474 -22.54 -10.24 23.65
N LEU A 475 -21.40 -10.79 23.21
CA LEU A 475 -21.24 -11.35 21.86
C LEU A 475 -22.27 -12.47 21.58
N HIS A 476 -22.65 -13.26 22.58
CA HIS A 476 -23.64 -14.32 22.38
C HIS A 476 -25.00 -13.73 22.01
N ALA A 477 -25.48 -12.76 22.78
CA ALA A 477 -26.74 -12.09 22.49
C ALA A 477 -26.71 -11.37 21.14
N GLU A 478 -25.60 -10.73 20.79
CA GLU A 478 -25.40 -10.12 19.48
C GLU A 478 -25.57 -11.18 18.37
N LEU A 479 -24.84 -12.29 18.42
CA LEU A 479 -24.90 -13.32 17.37
C LEU A 479 -26.28 -14.00 17.24
N MET A 480 -26.99 -14.22 18.35
CA MET A 480 -28.31 -14.86 18.33
C MET A 480 -29.43 -13.90 17.91
N GLY A 481 -29.29 -12.61 18.24
CA GLY A 481 -30.32 -11.59 18.03
C GLY A 481 -30.14 -10.77 16.76
N HIS A 482 -28.98 -10.83 16.11
CA HIS A 482 -28.65 -9.98 14.97
C HIS A 482 -29.52 -10.31 13.74
N ALA A 483 -30.16 -9.27 13.20
CA ALA A 483 -30.91 -9.37 11.96
C ALA A 483 -29.95 -9.37 10.77
N VAL A 484 -29.95 -10.44 9.97
CA VAL A 484 -29.09 -10.55 8.80
C VAL A 484 -29.49 -9.51 7.74
N ALA A 485 -28.51 -8.75 7.25
CA ALA A 485 -28.73 -7.71 6.22
C ALA A 485 -28.94 -8.27 4.80
N ALA A 486 -28.45 -9.48 4.52
CA ALA A 486 -28.67 -10.16 3.26
C ALA A 486 -30.14 -10.60 3.10
N ASN A 487 -30.57 -10.79 1.86
CA ASN A 487 -31.92 -11.27 1.55
C ASN A 487 -32.02 -12.77 1.84
N THR A 488 -32.24 -13.15 3.10
CA THR A 488 -32.32 -14.54 3.54
C THR A 488 -33.25 -14.67 4.74
N ASP A 489 -33.95 -15.80 4.82
CA ASP A 489 -34.78 -16.16 5.98
C ASP A 489 -33.95 -16.83 7.10
N LEU A 490 -32.65 -17.08 6.88
CA LEU A 490 -31.77 -17.69 7.86
C LEU A 490 -31.38 -16.69 8.96
N PRO A 491 -31.41 -17.06 10.25
CA PRO A 491 -30.79 -16.26 11.29
C PRO A 491 -29.26 -16.25 11.11
N LEU A 492 -28.57 -15.28 11.73
CA LEU A 492 -27.11 -15.23 11.71
C LEU A 492 -26.52 -16.53 12.26
N VAL A 493 -27.05 -16.99 13.40
CA VAL A 493 -26.77 -18.30 13.97
C VAL A 493 -28.08 -19.01 14.36
N ALA A 494 -28.25 -20.25 13.90
CA ALA A 494 -29.29 -21.18 14.31
C ALA A 494 -28.68 -22.27 15.20
N PRO A 495 -28.86 -22.23 16.53
CA PRO A 495 -28.36 -23.26 17.44
C PRO A 495 -28.72 -24.68 17.00
N GLY A 496 -27.72 -25.55 16.89
CA GLY A 496 -27.85 -26.94 16.46
C GLY A 496 -27.92 -27.16 14.95
N SER A 497 -27.85 -26.10 14.13
CA SER A 497 -27.97 -26.20 12.67
C SER A 497 -26.98 -25.28 11.94
N PRO A 498 -25.76 -25.76 11.63
CA PRO A 498 -24.81 -25.00 10.80
C PRO A 498 -25.38 -24.64 9.43
N ASP A 499 -26.04 -25.59 8.76
CA ASP A 499 -26.70 -25.33 7.47
C ASP A 499 -27.88 -24.34 7.59
N GLY A 500 -28.46 -24.19 8.77
CA GLY A 500 -29.46 -23.17 9.06
C GLY A 500 -28.89 -21.82 9.52
N SER A 501 -27.57 -21.69 9.62
CA SER A 501 -26.89 -20.50 10.14
C SER A 501 -26.23 -19.70 9.03
N TRP A 502 -26.67 -18.47 8.79
CA TRP A 502 -26.10 -17.64 7.73
C TRP A 502 -24.59 -17.42 7.88
N LEU A 503 -24.11 -17.26 9.11
CA LEU A 503 -22.69 -17.13 9.40
C LEU A 503 -21.87 -18.29 8.81
N TYR A 504 -22.33 -19.54 8.97
CA TYR A 504 -21.58 -20.69 8.49
C TYR A 504 -21.50 -20.71 6.95
N HIS A 505 -22.55 -20.29 6.25
CA HIS A 505 -22.53 -20.19 4.78
C HIS A 505 -21.49 -19.17 4.31
N LEU A 506 -21.41 -18.01 4.97
CA LEU A 506 -20.42 -16.98 4.64
C LEU A 506 -18.97 -17.44 4.87
N LEU A 507 -18.74 -18.31 5.86
CA LEU A 507 -17.39 -18.78 6.19
C LEU A 507 -16.97 -20.03 5.41
N SER A 508 -17.90 -20.87 4.96
CA SER A 508 -17.62 -22.20 4.42
C SER A 508 -17.73 -22.33 2.91
N LYS A 509 -18.27 -21.32 2.22
CA LYS A 509 -18.50 -21.33 0.77
C LYS A 509 -17.73 -20.22 0.10
N CYS A 510 -17.09 -20.53 -1.02
CA CYS A 510 -16.40 -19.55 -1.87
C CYS A 510 -17.37 -18.57 -2.54
N GLU A 511 -18.53 -19.08 -2.97
CA GLU A 511 -19.58 -18.29 -3.62
C GLU A 511 -20.91 -18.50 -2.87
N PRO A 512 -21.05 -17.95 -1.66
CA PRO A 512 -22.33 -17.99 -0.96
C PRO A 512 -23.36 -17.20 -1.77
N VAL A 513 -24.61 -17.64 -1.73
CA VAL A 513 -25.73 -16.99 -2.42
C VAL A 513 -26.87 -16.71 -1.44
N ASP A 514 -27.59 -15.62 -1.69
CA ASP A 514 -28.81 -15.28 -0.96
C ASP A 514 -30.00 -16.13 -1.41
N GLN A 515 -31.19 -15.89 -0.85
CA GLN A 515 -32.39 -16.67 -1.17
C GLN A 515 -32.89 -16.51 -2.62
N THR A 516 -32.43 -15.48 -3.33
CA THR A 516 -32.74 -15.25 -4.75
C THR A 516 -31.70 -15.88 -5.67
N GLY A 517 -30.65 -16.48 -5.11
CA GLY A 517 -29.50 -16.99 -5.85
C GLY A 517 -28.50 -15.91 -6.25
N ALA A 518 -28.62 -14.70 -5.70
CA ALA A 518 -27.65 -13.64 -5.95
C ALA A 518 -26.38 -13.91 -5.14
N PRO A 519 -25.18 -13.80 -5.75
CA PRO A 519 -23.93 -14.00 -5.04
C PRO A 519 -23.74 -12.93 -3.97
N VAL A 520 -23.23 -13.35 -2.83
CA VAL A 520 -22.77 -12.48 -1.74
C VAL A 520 -21.30 -12.79 -1.46
N TYR A 521 -20.60 -11.84 -0.84
CA TYR A 521 -19.20 -12.06 -0.49
C TYR A 521 -19.06 -13.09 0.63
N ALA A 522 -18.14 -14.04 0.47
CA ALA A 522 -17.63 -14.85 1.57
C ALA A 522 -16.92 -13.96 2.61
N MET A 523 -16.77 -14.47 3.82
CA MET A 523 -16.09 -13.80 4.92
C MET A 523 -14.82 -14.57 5.33
N PRO A 524 -13.69 -13.88 5.64
CA PRO A 524 -13.51 -12.42 5.62
C PRO A 524 -13.56 -11.82 4.21
N ARG A 525 -14.04 -10.57 4.11
CA ARG A 525 -14.08 -9.83 2.84
C ARG A 525 -12.65 -9.64 2.31
N ASN A 526 -12.50 -9.63 0.98
CA ASN A 526 -11.21 -9.55 0.27
C ASN A 526 -10.24 -10.72 0.51
N ALA A 527 -10.68 -11.81 1.16
CA ALA A 527 -9.90 -13.04 1.21
C ALA A 527 -10.04 -13.81 -0.13
N PRO A 528 -8.95 -14.10 -0.85
CA PRO A 528 -9.02 -14.85 -2.09
C PRO A 528 -9.41 -16.32 -1.89
N VAL A 529 -9.26 -16.82 -0.66
CA VAL A 529 -9.58 -18.17 -0.22
C VAL A 529 -10.24 -18.15 1.15
N LEU A 530 -10.98 -19.20 1.49
CA LEU A 530 -11.53 -19.38 2.83
C LEU A 530 -10.41 -19.56 3.87
N MET A 531 -10.77 -19.32 5.13
CA MET A 531 -9.88 -19.60 6.26
C MET A 531 -9.56 -21.10 6.37
N ASP A 532 -8.64 -21.43 7.29
CA ASP A 532 -8.31 -22.81 7.63
C ASP A 532 -9.60 -23.64 7.87
N PRO A 533 -9.79 -24.76 7.14
CA PRO A 533 -10.92 -25.65 7.32
C PRO A 533 -11.15 -26.09 8.77
N GLU A 534 -10.10 -26.27 9.57
CA GLU A 534 -10.24 -26.65 10.99
C GLU A 534 -10.87 -25.55 11.84
N LEU A 535 -10.60 -24.27 11.50
CA LEU A 535 -11.22 -23.11 12.16
C LEU A 535 -12.68 -22.94 11.72
N ILE A 536 -12.98 -23.16 10.44
CA ILE A 536 -14.38 -23.11 9.97
C ILE A 536 -15.19 -24.27 10.57
N ALA A 537 -14.58 -25.46 10.66
CA ALA A 537 -15.15 -26.61 11.37
C ALA A 537 -15.34 -26.34 12.88
N ARG A 538 -14.49 -25.54 13.53
CA ARG A 538 -14.72 -25.09 14.91
C ARG A 538 -16.03 -24.30 15.04
N VAL A 539 -16.34 -23.41 14.08
CA VAL A 539 -17.61 -22.68 14.07
C VAL A 539 -18.77 -23.65 13.88
N ARG A 540 -18.65 -24.61 12.94
CA ARG A 540 -19.64 -25.66 12.72
C ARG A 540 -19.95 -26.41 14.01
N ASP A 541 -18.93 -26.99 14.66
CA ASP A 541 -19.09 -27.81 15.85
C ASP A 541 -19.64 -27.01 17.05
N TRP A 542 -19.26 -25.74 17.18
CA TRP A 542 -19.85 -24.84 18.19
C TRP A 542 -21.35 -24.62 17.94
N ILE A 543 -21.75 -24.40 16.69
CA ILE A 543 -23.17 -24.27 16.32
C ILE A 543 -23.91 -25.59 16.57
N GLU A 544 -23.37 -26.73 16.14
CA GLU A 544 -23.96 -28.07 16.37
C GLU A 544 -24.18 -28.38 17.85
N ALA A 545 -23.26 -27.94 18.72
CA ALA A 545 -23.37 -28.06 20.17
C ALA A 545 -24.43 -27.12 20.80
N GLY A 546 -25.19 -26.39 19.98
CA GLY A 546 -26.24 -25.48 20.40
C GLY A 546 -25.78 -24.03 20.58
N ALA A 547 -24.65 -23.65 19.99
CA ALA A 547 -24.10 -22.29 20.02
C ALA A 547 -24.06 -21.71 21.45
N GLN A 548 -23.51 -22.47 22.39
CA GLN A 548 -23.53 -22.11 23.82
C GLN A 548 -22.60 -20.93 24.12
N ASN A 549 -22.96 -20.15 25.14
CA ASN A 549 -22.11 -19.14 25.76
C ASN A 549 -21.32 -19.81 26.89
N ASP A 550 -20.00 -19.95 26.72
CA ASP A 550 -19.12 -20.69 27.64
C ASP A 550 -18.62 -19.87 28.84
#